data_AF-A0A3D4U195-F1
#
_entry.id   AF-A0A3D4U195-F1
#
_cell.length_a   1.000
_cell.length_b   1.000
_cell.length_c   1.000
_cell.angle_alpha   90.00
_cell.angle_beta   90.00
_cell.angle_gamma   90.00
#
_symmetry.space_group_name_H-M   'P 1'
#
loop_
_entity.id
_entity.type
_entity.pdbx_description
1 polymer ?
#
loop_
_entity_poly.entity_id
_entity_poly.type
_entity_poly.pdbx_seq_one_letter_code
_entity_poly.pdbx_strand_id
1 'polypeptide(L)' 'VLEVKCGRYDKGQAALSIMKEKSYDFILSAGDDNTDEDLFKILPEHAYSIKIGKSPSFARYNAIHYQSFLKLLEKIAG' A
#
# COMPACT_ATOMS: atom_id res chain seq x y z
N VAL A 1 14.65 13.45 1.91
CA VAL A 1 15.38 12.53 1.01
C VAL A 1 15.27 13.09 -0.41
N LEU A 2 16.36 13.10 -1.19
CA LEU A 2 16.30 13.42 -2.62
C LEU A 2 16.41 12.09 -3.38
N GLU A 3 15.38 11.74 -4.15
CA GLU A 3 15.30 10.46 -4.85
C GLU A 3 15.15 10.72 -6.35
N VAL A 4 16.01 10.11 -7.17
CA VAL A 4 16.00 10.26 -8.63
C VAL A 4 15.43 8.98 -9.24
N LYS A 5 14.26 9.07 -9.88
CA LYS A 5 13.58 7.94 -10.52
C LYS A 5 13.31 8.24 -11.98
N CYS A 6 13.31 7.22 -12.83
CA CYS A 6 12.69 7.33 -14.15
C CYS A 6 11.18 7.56 -13.95
N GLY A 7 10.65 8.71 -14.38
CA GLY A 7 9.26 9.12 -14.16
C GLY A 7 8.17 8.20 -14.75
N ARG A 8 8.54 7.08 -15.39
CA ARG A 8 7.63 6.04 -15.88
C ARG A 8 7.44 4.88 -14.91
N TYR A 9 8.25 4.76 -13.86
CA TYR A 9 8.22 3.64 -12.93
C TYR A 9 7.91 4.12 -11.51
N ASP A 10 6.66 3.95 -11.11
CA ASP A 10 6.18 4.17 -9.73
C ASP A 10 5.62 2.87 -9.14
N LYS A 11 5.38 2.87 -7.83
CA LYS A 11 4.82 1.73 -7.09
C LYS A 11 3.42 1.35 -7.57
N GLY A 12 2.67 2.30 -8.12
CA GLY A 12 1.37 2.05 -8.72
C GLY A 12 1.50 1.16 -9.95
N GLN A 13 2.37 1.53 -10.91
CA GLN A 13 2.63 0.71 -12.10
C GLN A 13 3.11 -0.71 -11.77
N ALA A 14 3.93 -0.85 -10.73
CA ALA A 14 4.35 -2.16 -10.24
C ALA A 14 3.17 -2.99 -9.73
N ALA A 15 2.30 -2.41 -8.88
CA ALA A 15 1.13 -3.12 -8.37
C ALA A 15 0.11 -3.45 -9.47
N LEU A 16 -0.11 -2.57 -10.45
CA LEU A 16 -0.94 -2.90 -11.63
C LEU A 16 -0.38 -4.09 -12.40
N SER A 17 0.94 -4.19 -12.52
CA SER A 17 1.58 -5.30 -13.23
C SER A 17 1.35 -6.61 -12.48
N ILE A 18 1.57 -6.62 -11.17
CA ILE A 18 1.32 -7.80 -10.30
C ILE A 18 -0.16 -8.20 -10.36
N MET A 19 -1.08 -7.25 -10.19
CA MET A 19 -2.54 -7.53 -10.20
C MET A 19 -3.04 -8.04 -11.56
N LYS A 20 -2.32 -7.80 -12.65
CA LYS A 20 -2.67 -8.32 -13.99
C LYS A 20 -2.21 -9.77 -14.21
N GLU A 21 -1.26 -10.26 -13.44
CA GLU A 21 -0.73 -11.61 -13.64
C GLU A 21 -1.76 -12.69 -13.27
N LYS A 22 -2.56 -12.45 -12.22
CA LYS A 22 -3.58 -13.37 -11.70
C LYS A 22 -4.71 -12.62 -11.00
N SER A 23 -5.86 -13.26 -10.87
CA SER A 23 -6.91 -12.82 -9.96
C SER A 23 -6.52 -13.15 -8.52
N TYR A 24 -6.51 -12.15 -7.66
CA TYR A 24 -6.23 -12.30 -6.23
C TYR A 24 -7.53 -12.13 -5.44
N ASP A 25 -7.85 -13.10 -4.58
CA ASP A 25 -9.04 -13.04 -3.72
C ASP A 25 -8.84 -12.11 -2.51
N PHE A 26 -7.59 -11.73 -2.22
CA PHE A 26 -7.22 -10.82 -1.15
C PHE A 26 -6.05 -9.94 -1.58
N ILE A 27 -6.20 -8.63 -1.39
CA ILE A 27 -5.18 -7.63 -1.69
C ILE A 27 -4.97 -6.75 -0.46
N LEU A 28 -3.75 -6.75 0.08
CA LEU A 28 -3.33 -5.90 1.18
C LEU A 28 -2.11 -5.08 0.75
N SER A 29 -2.18 -3.78 0.98
CA SER A 29 -1.10 -2.83 0.74
C SER A 29 -0.91 -1.97 1.99
N ALA A 30 0.35 -1.72 2.35
CA ALA A 30 0.69 -0.84 3.45
C ALA A 30 1.93 -0.01 3.11
N GLY A 31 1.91 1.26 3.51
CA GLY A 31 3.00 2.20 3.24
C GLY A 31 2.97 3.40 4.19
N ASP A 32 4.12 4.01 4.43
CA ASP A 32 4.32 5.07 5.42
C ASP A 32 4.66 6.43 4.79
N ASP A 33 5.08 6.48 3.52
CA ASP A 33 5.55 7.70 2.87
C ASP A 33 4.62 8.17 1.73
N ASN A 34 4.88 9.36 1.18
CA ASN A 34 4.09 9.97 0.11
C ASN A 34 4.18 9.19 -1.20
N THR A 35 5.26 8.42 -1.43
CA THR A 35 5.41 7.59 -2.64
C THR A 35 4.41 6.44 -2.71
N ASP A 36 3.83 6.05 -1.57
CA ASP A 36 2.82 4.99 -1.48
C ASP A 36 1.42 5.48 -1.86
N GLU A 37 1.22 6.79 -1.95
CA GLU A 37 -0.09 7.38 -2.30
C GLU A 37 -0.49 7.06 -3.74
N ASP A 38 0.46 6.99 -4.66
CA ASP A 38 0.19 6.58 -6.04
C ASP A 38 -0.16 5.09 -6.13
N LEU A 39 0.37 4.26 -5.23
CA LEU A 39 -0.10 2.88 -5.05
C LEU A 39 -1.53 2.88 -4.53
N PHE A 40 -1.86 3.67 -3.50
CA PHE A 40 -3.21 3.63 -2.92
C PHE A 40 -4.31 4.08 -3.89
N LYS A 41 -4.05 5.06 -4.76
CA LYS A 41 -5.02 5.57 -5.75
C LYS A 41 -5.44 4.54 -6.80
N ILE A 42 -4.56 3.61 -7.15
CA ILE A 42 -4.80 2.65 -8.23
C ILE A 42 -5.40 1.33 -7.74
N LEU A 43 -5.42 1.11 -6.42
CA LEU A 43 -5.91 -0.13 -5.85
C LEU A 43 -7.42 -0.22 -6.07
N PRO A 44 -7.94 -1.42 -6.38
CA PRO A 44 -9.37 -1.62 -6.56
C PRO A 44 -10.12 -1.42 -5.24
N GLU A 45 -11.43 -1.21 -5.32
CA GLU A 45 -12.25 -0.86 -4.15
C GLU A 45 -12.24 -1.93 -3.04
N HIS A 46 -12.09 -3.19 -3.43
CA HIS A 46 -12.06 -4.33 -2.51
C HIS A 46 -10.67 -4.56 -1.88
N ALA A 47 -9.64 -3.82 -2.28
CA ALA A 47 -8.31 -3.94 -1.68
C ALA A 47 -8.24 -3.22 -0.33
N TYR A 48 -7.49 -3.80 0.60
CA TYR A 48 -7.17 -3.19 1.87
C TYR A 48 -5.89 -2.36 1.72
N SER A 49 -6.00 -1.05 1.90
CA SER A 49 -4.86 -0.12 1.90
C SER A 49 -4.70 0.52 3.27
N ILE A 50 -3.47 0.49 3.81
CA ILE A 50 -3.16 0.95 5.16
C ILE A 50 -2.02 1.98 5.13
N LYS A 51 -2.31 3.21 5.55
CA LYS A 51 -1.28 4.22 5.84
C LYS A 51 -0.66 3.95 7.20
N ILE A 52 0.65 3.86 7.27
CA ILE A 52 1.37 3.82 8.54
C ILE A 52 1.73 5.26 8.94
N GLY A 53 1.29 5.67 10.14
CA GLY A 53 1.43 7.03 10.65
C GLY A 53 0.14 7.84 10.63
N LYS A 54 0.27 9.13 10.99
CA LYS A 54 -0.83 10.10 11.01
C LYS A 54 -0.56 11.19 9.99
N SER A 55 -0.93 10.92 8.74
CA SER A 55 -0.95 11.94 7.67
C SER A 55 -2.13 11.69 6.74
N PRO A 56 -2.60 12.71 6.01
CA PRO A 56 -3.58 12.53 4.95
C PRO A 56 -3.09 11.49 3.94
N SER A 57 -3.98 10.59 3.55
CA SER A 57 -3.65 9.49 2.63
C SER A 57 -4.89 9.05 1.86
N PHE A 58 -4.68 8.52 0.67
CA PHE A 58 -5.67 7.80 -0.14
C PHE A 58 -5.89 6.35 0.37
N ALA A 59 -5.11 5.90 1.35
CA ALA A 59 -5.36 4.63 2.02
C ALA A 59 -6.73 4.64 2.73
N ARG A 60 -7.40 3.48 2.75
CA ARG A 60 -8.71 3.29 3.39
C ARG A 60 -8.64 3.25 4.91
N TYR A 61 -7.50 2.81 5.43
CA TYR A 61 -7.25 2.65 6.86
C TYR A 61 -5.92 3.28 7.26
N ASN A 62 -5.76 3.54 8.56
CA ASN A 62 -4.51 4.02 9.11
C ASN A 62 -4.07 3.15 10.32
N ALA A 63 -2.78 2.84 10.38
CA ALA A 63 -2.12 2.29 11.55
C ALA A 63 -1.25 3.38 12.17
N ILE A 64 -1.46 3.71 13.44
CA ILE A 64 -0.75 4.83 14.09
C ILE A 64 0.77 4.60 14.10
N HIS A 65 1.20 3.34 14.28
CA HIS A 65 2.60 2.95 14.28
C HIS A 65 2.80 1.63 13.52
N TYR A 66 4.02 1.40 13.04
CA TYR A 66 4.36 0.17 12.32
C TYR A 66 4.14 -1.09 13.18
N GLN A 67 4.31 -1.00 14.51
CA GLN A 67 4.05 -2.13 15.41
C GLN A 67 2.58 -2.56 15.40
N SER A 68 1.64 -1.63 15.22
CA SER A 68 0.23 -1.96 15.08
C SER A 68 -0.03 -2.74 13.79
N PHE A 69 0.67 -2.39 12.72
CA PHE A 69 0.60 -3.12 11.45
C PHE A 69 1.24 -4.52 11.56
N LEU A 70 2.39 -4.65 12.23
CA LEU A 70 3.00 -5.98 12.47
C LEU A 70 2.09 -6.88 13.29
N LYS A 71 1.47 -6.37 14.36
CA LYS A 71 0.47 -7.12 15.15
C LYS A 71 -0.76 -7.54 14.33
N LEU A 72 -1.13 -6.74 13.33
CA LEU A 72 -2.21 -7.11 12.41
C LEU A 72 -1.75 -8.28 11.52
N LEU A 73 -0.54 -8.21 10.97
CA LEU A 73 0.03 -9.30 10.16
C LEU A 73 0.15 -10.61 10.94
N GLU A 74 0.60 -10.55 12.19
CA GLU A 74 0.64 -11.73 13.08
C GLU A 74 -0.74 -12.38 13.23
N LYS A 75 -1.78 -11.56 13.47
CA LYS A 75 -3.15 -12.06 13.59
C LYS A 75 -3.74 -12.63 12.30
N ILE A 76 -3.28 -12.16 11.14
CA ILE A 76 -3.71 -12.68 9.84
C ILE A 76 -2.98 -13.99 9.51
N ALA A 77 -1.71 -14.10 9.90
CA ALA A 77 -0.88 -15.27 9.62
C ALA A 77 -1.26 -16.50 10.46
N GLY A 78 -1.82 -16.30 11.65
CA GLY A 78 -2.21 -17.38 12.59
C GLY A 78 -1.21 -17.53 13.72
#